data_AF-A0A847VF33-F1
#
_entry.id   AF-A0A847VF33-F1
#
_cell.length_a   1.000
_cell.length_b   1.000
_cell.length_c   1.000
_cell.angle_alpha   90.00
_cell.angle_beta   90.00
_cell.angle_gamma   90.00
#
_symmetry.space_group_name_H-M   'P 1'
#
loop_
_entity.id
_entity.type
_entity.pdbx_description
1 polymer ?
#
loop_
_entity_poly.entity_id
_entity_poly.type
_entity_poly.pdbx_seq_one_letter_code
_entity_poly.pdbx_strand_id
1 'polypeptide(L)'
;MATSLDLQEQEQLDALKAFWNQYGNLITWLLIAVLAAYGGWNGWQWYQRDQAAKAAAMADELDRAAQAGDAARAGRIAADLRERFPGTAFAAQGALEAARVQHDKGQADAARASLAWAA
;
A
#
# COMPACT_ATOMS: atom_id res chain seq x y z
N MET A 1 -22.99 53.17 30.13
CA MET A 1 -22.69 51.89 30.79
C MET A 1 -22.20 50.93 29.71
N ALA A 2 -20.88 50.84 29.47
CA ALA A 2 -20.30 50.01 28.40
C ALA A 2 -18.87 49.52 28.72
N THR A 3 -18.45 49.54 29.99
CA THR A 3 -17.03 49.37 30.36
C THR A 3 -16.73 48.02 31.02
N SER A 4 -17.73 47.33 31.57
CA SER A 4 -17.53 46.03 32.23
C SER A 4 -17.47 44.84 31.25
N LEU A 5 -18.10 44.96 30.08
CA LEU A 5 -18.02 43.93 29.02
C LEU A 5 -16.60 43.90 28.42
N ASP A 6 -15.99 45.05 28.20
CA ASP A 6 -14.66 45.19 27.59
C ASP A 6 -13.53 44.67 28.51
N LEU A 7 -13.63 44.86 29.84
CA LEU A 7 -12.63 44.32 30.80
C LEU A 7 -12.65 42.79 30.87
N GLN A 8 -13.85 42.19 30.92
CA GLN A 8 -13.99 40.73 30.97
C GLN A 8 -13.70 40.07 29.61
N GLU A 9 -13.96 40.77 28.51
CA GLU A 9 -13.52 40.36 27.17
C GLU A 9 -11.99 40.46 27.03
N GLN A 10 -11.36 41.50 27.56
CA GLN A 10 -9.89 41.64 27.57
C GLN A 10 -9.22 40.57 28.42
N GLU A 11 -9.72 40.26 29.62
CA GLU A 11 -9.17 39.17 30.44
C GLU A 11 -9.30 37.80 29.75
N GLN A 12 -10.41 37.53 29.06
CA GLN A 12 -10.59 36.30 28.28
C GLN A 12 -9.65 36.25 27.08
N LEU A 13 -9.47 37.37 26.37
CA LEU A 13 -8.54 37.48 25.26
C LEU A 13 -7.10 37.25 25.72
N ASP A 14 -6.69 37.84 26.84
CA ASP A 14 -5.35 37.66 27.40
C ASP A 14 -5.11 36.23 27.90
N ALA A 15 -6.10 35.59 28.51
CA ALA A 15 -6.02 34.18 28.89
C ALA A 15 -5.85 33.27 27.66
N LEU A 16 -6.60 33.53 26.58
CA LEU A 16 -6.47 32.79 25.32
C LEU A 16 -5.11 33.04 24.65
N LYS A 17 -4.63 34.28 24.67
CA LYS A 17 -3.32 34.68 24.13
C LYS A 17 -2.19 34.02 24.89
N ALA A 18 -2.28 33.95 26.23
CA ALA A 18 -1.32 33.25 27.06
C ALA A 18 -1.32 31.74 26.80
N PHE A 19 -2.51 31.12 26.66
CA PHE A 19 -2.62 29.72 26.27
C PHE A 19 -1.96 29.47 24.90
N TRP A 20 -2.23 30.31 23.91
CA TRP A 20 -1.64 30.16 22.58
C TRP A 20 -0.14 30.44 22.57
N ASN A 21 0.36 31.40 23.34
CA ASN A 21 1.80 31.62 23.47
C ASN A 21 2.49 30.42 24.13
N GLN A 22 1.84 29.77 25.10
CA GLN A 22 2.38 28.61 25.81
C GLN A 22 2.33 27.32 24.95
N TYR A 23 1.21 27.06 24.27
CA TYR A 23 0.96 25.79 23.58
C TYR A 23 0.88 25.88 22.06
N GLY A 24 0.74 27.07 21.49
CA GLY A 24 0.53 27.27 20.05
C GLY A 24 1.62 26.62 19.21
N ASN A 25 2.90 26.78 19.57
CA ASN A 25 3.99 26.11 18.87
C ASN A 25 3.87 24.57 18.94
N LEU A 26 3.55 24.02 20.12
CA LEU A 26 3.36 22.58 20.30
C LEU A 26 2.16 22.05 19.50
N ILE A 27 1.05 22.77 19.50
CA ILE A 27 -0.14 22.45 18.72
C ILE A 27 0.17 22.50 17.23
N THR A 28 0.89 23.52 16.75
CA THR A 28 1.29 23.64 15.35
C THR A 28 2.19 22.49 14.92
N TRP A 29 3.23 22.16 15.71
CA TRP A 29 4.12 21.03 15.38
C TRP A 29 3.40 19.69 15.42
N LEU A 30 2.51 19.48 16.41
CA LEU A 30 1.68 18.28 16.46
C LEU A 30 0.78 18.17 15.23
N LEU A 31 0.14 19.27 14.82
CA LEU A 31 -0.71 19.30 13.63
C LEU A 31 0.10 18.98 12.36
N ILE A 32 1.29 19.56 12.21
CA ILE A 32 2.20 19.26 11.10
C ILE A 32 2.57 17.77 11.10
N ALA A 33 2.91 17.21 12.25
CA ALA A 33 3.26 15.79 12.36
C ALA A 33 2.09 14.87 11.97
N VAL A 34 0.88 15.20 12.42
CA VAL A 34 -0.34 14.44 12.07
C VAL A 34 -0.62 14.54 10.57
N LEU A 35 -0.54 15.73 9.98
CA LEU A 35 -0.76 15.92 8.55
C LEU A 35 0.31 15.22 7.69
N ALA A 36 1.58 15.26 8.13
CA ALA A 36 2.67 14.55 7.47
C ALA A 36 2.47 13.03 7.53
N ALA A 37 2.10 12.49 8.69
CA ALA A 37 1.80 11.07 8.86
C ALA A 37 0.59 10.66 8.00
N TYR A 38 -0.47 11.45 8.00
CA TYR A 38 -1.66 11.20 7.18
C TYR A 38 -1.36 11.27 5.67
N GLY A 39 -0.60 12.27 5.24
CA GLY A 39 -0.17 12.41 3.84
C GLY A 39 0.72 11.25 3.40
N GLY A 40 1.70 10.86 4.24
CA GLY A 40 2.54 9.69 4.00
C GLY A 40 1.75 8.39 3.92
N TRP A 41 0.80 8.19 4.83
CA TRP A 41 -0.10 7.03 4.81
C TRP A 41 -0.96 7.00 3.54
N ASN A 42 -1.56 8.11 3.15
CA ASN A 42 -2.37 8.18 1.92
C ASN A 42 -1.53 7.93 0.67
N GLY A 43 -0.33 8.50 0.60
CA GLY A 43 0.60 8.27 -0.51
C GLY A 43 1.01 6.80 -0.62
N TRP A 44 1.34 6.18 0.52
CA TRP A 44 1.68 4.76 0.57
C TRP A 44 0.51 3.87 0.15
N GLN A 45 -0.70 4.13 0.66
CA GLN A 45 -1.91 3.40 0.28
C GLN A 45 -2.22 3.54 -1.21
N TRP A 46 -2.08 4.74 -1.78
CA TRP A 46 -2.26 4.96 -3.20
C TRP A 46 -1.25 4.17 -4.03
N TYR A 47 0.03 4.22 -3.66
CA TYR A 47 1.10 3.46 -4.33
C TYR A 47 0.82 1.95 -4.27
N GLN A 48 0.43 1.43 -3.11
CA GLN A 48 0.13 0.01 -2.94
C GLN A 48 -1.09 -0.44 -3.77
N ARG A 49 -2.11 0.43 -3.90
CA ARG A 49 -3.29 0.16 -4.75
C ARG A 49 -2.94 0.16 -6.24
N ASP A 50 -2.15 1.11 -6.69
CA ASP A 50 -1.67 1.16 -8.09
C ASP A 50 -0.83 -0.09 -8.41
N GLN A 51 0.05 -0.48 -7.49
CA GLN A 51 0.87 -1.67 -7.64
C GLN A 51 0.03 -2.96 -7.68
N ALA A 52 -1.01 -3.05 -6.85
CA ALA A 52 -1.97 -4.16 -6.88
C ALA A 52 -2.77 -4.21 -8.19
N ALA A 53 -3.20 -3.07 -8.74
CA ALA A 53 -3.93 -3.03 -10.01
C ALA A 53 -3.07 -3.50 -11.20
N LYS A 54 -1.79 -3.09 -11.23
CA LYS A 54 -0.83 -3.55 -12.25
C LYS A 54 -0.54 -5.04 -12.12
N ALA A 55 -0.38 -5.53 -10.89
CA ALA A 55 -0.20 -6.95 -10.63
C ALA A 55 -1.43 -7.78 -11.05
N ALA A 56 -2.65 -7.30 -10.78
CA ALA A 56 -3.88 -7.95 -11.20
C ALA A 56 -3.95 -8.12 -12.74
N ALA A 57 -3.58 -7.09 -13.50
CA ALA A 57 -3.55 -7.19 -14.96
C ALA A 57 -2.56 -8.25 -15.47
N MET A 58 -1.39 -8.39 -14.84
CA MET A 58 -0.44 -9.46 -15.18
C MET A 58 -0.92 -10.84 -14.71
N ALA A 59 -1.62 -10.92 -13.58
CA ALA A 59 -2.24 -12.15 -13.12
C ALA A 59 -3.33 -12.64 -14.09
N ASP A 60 -4.14 -11.74 -14.64
CA ASP A 60 -5.10 -12.08 -15.71
C ASP A 60 -4.40 -12.67 -16.95
N GLU A 61 -3.20 -12.19 -17.30
CA GLU A 61 -2.41 -12.77 -18.39
C GLU A 61 -1.85 -14.15 -18.05
N LEU A 62 -1.47 -14.36 -16.78
CA LEU A 62 -1.05 -15.66 -16.27
C LEU A 62 -2.20 -16.67 -16.35
N ASP A 63 -3.38 -16.31 -15.86
CA ASP A 63 -4.59 -17.12 -15.94
C ASP A 63 -4.87 -17.56 -17.38
N ARG A 64 -4.73 -16.64 -18.34
CA ARG A 64 -4.90 -16.95 -19.78
C ARG A 64 -3.85 -17.93 -20.29
N ALA A 65 -2.58 -17.75 -19.90
CA ALA A 65 -1.51 -18.68 -20.28
C ALA A 65 -1.71 -20.07 -19.65
N ALA A 66 -2.17 -20.11 -18.40
CA ALA A 66 -2.51 -21.31 -17.67
C ALA A 66 -3.67 -22.07 -18.32
N GLN A 67 -4.75 -21.38 -18.66
CA GLN A 67 -5.90 -21.94 -19.38
C GLN A 67 -5.51 -22.47 -20.77
N ALA A 68 -4.59 -21.80 -21.47
CA ALA A 68 -4.03 -22.28 -22.73
C ALA A 68 -3.06 -23.48 -22.55
N GLY A 69 -2.70 -23.81 -21.30
CA GLY A 69 -1.73 -24.86 -20.98
C GLY A 69 -0.29 -24.50 -21.38
N ASP A 70 0.03 -23.23 -21.60
CA ASP A 70 1.38 -22.80 -21.93
C ASP A 70 2.22 -22.66 -20.65
N ALA A 71 2.75 -23.79 -20.17
CA ALA A 71 3.56 -23.85 -18.94
C ALA A 71 4.80 -22.95 -18.99
N ALA A 72 5.41 -22.78 -20.16
CA ALA A 72 6.59 -21.93 -20.31
C ALA A 72 6.24 -20.46 -20.19
N ARG A 73 5.13 -20.03 -20.82
CA ARG A 73 4.63 -18.65 -20.69
C ARG A 73 4.11 -18.37 -19.29
N ALA A 74 3.36 -19.29 -18.70
CA ALA A 74 2.86 -19.16 -17.33
C ALA A 74 4.01 -19.01 -16.33
N GLY A 75 5.06 -19.83 -16.45
CA GLY A 75 6.27 -19.71 -15.64
C GLY A 75 6.97 -18.35 -15.76
N ARG A 76 7.10 -17.81 -16.98
CA ARG A 76 7.69 -16.48 -17.20
C ARG A 76 6.85 -15.36 -16.59
N ILE A 77 5.54 -15.37 -16.82
CA ILE A 77 4.65 -14.33 -16.28
C ILE A 77 4.67 -14.36 -14.75
N ALA A 78 4.66 -15.55 -14.13
CA ALA A 78 4.77 -15.68 -12.69
C ALA A 78 6.11 -15.16 -12.15
N ALA A 79 7.22 -15.39 -12.85
CA ALA A 79 8.53 -14.84 -12.49
C ALA A 79 8.53 -13.31 -12.57
N ASP A 80 7.99 -12.73 -13.65
CA ASP A 80 7.91 -11.28 -13.82
C ASP A 80 6.99 -10.64 -12.77
N LEU A 81 5.86 -11.27 -12.46
CA LEU A 81 4.91 -10.84 -11.43
C LEU A 81 5.60 -10.77 -10.06
N ARG A 82 6.45 -11.75 -9.77
CA ARG A 82 7.24 -11.78 -8.55
C ARG A 82 8.35 -10.74 -8.52
N GLU A 83 9.08 -10.54 -9.61
CA GLU A 83 10.17 -9.56 -9.66
C GLU A 83 9.64 -8.13 -9.54
N ARG A 84 8.52 -7.85 -10.21
CA ARG A 84 7.94 -6.50 -10.30
C ARG A 84 7.01 -6.17 -9.14
N PHE A 85 6.32 -7.18 -8.59
CA PHE A 85 5.28 -7.01 -7.58
C PHE A 85 5.41 -7.98 -6.39
N PRO A 86 6.61 -8.11 -5.77
CA PRO A 86 6.86 -9.09 -4.72
C PRO A 86 6.00 -8.87 -3.47
N GLY A 87 5.56 -7.64 -3.22
CA GLY A 87 4.72 -7.28 -2.07
C GLY A 87 3.21 -7.50 -2.26
N THR A 88 2.78 -8.08 -3.38
CA THR A 88 1.36 -8.30 -3.69
C THR A 88 0.99 -9.77 -3.51
N ALA A 89 -0.26 -10.04 -3.09
CA ALA A 89 -0.79 -11.41 -2.99
C ALA A 89 -0.76 -12.16 -4.33
N PHE A 90 -0.83 -11.43 -5.44
CA PHE A 90 -0.76 -11.96 -6.80
C PHE A 90 0.56 -12.69 -7.07
N ALA A 91 1.70 -12.20 -6.54
CA ALA A 91 2.99 -12.87 -6.75
C ALA A 91 3.01 -14.32 -6.21
N ALA A 92 2.45 -14.52 -5.00
CA ALA A 92 2.35 -15.85 -4.41
C ALA A 92 1.33 -16.74 -5.15
N GLN A 93 0.16 -16.18 -5.49
CA GLN A 93 -0.87 -16.90 -6.26
C GLN A 93 -0.37 -17.33 -7.63
N GLY A 94 0.35 -16.45 -8.34
CA GLY A 94 0.88 -16.75 -9.66
C GLY A 94 1.97 -17.81 -9.64
N ALA A 95 2.79 -17.86 -8.58
CA ALA A 95 3.75 -18.94 -8.40
C ALA A 95 3.08 -20.32 -8.23
N LEU A 96 1.97 -20.39 -7.47
CA LEU A 96 1.18 -21.61 -7.32
C LEU A 96 0.51 -22.04 -8.64
N GLU A 97 -0.05 -21.08 -9.37
CA GLU A 97 -0.73 -21.36 -10.63
C GLU A 97 0.27 -21.83 -11.71
N ALA A 98 1.41 -21.15 -11.85
CA ALA A 98 2.48 -21.59 -12.73
C ALA A 98 2.97 -22.99 -12.37
N ALA A 99 3.13 -23.28 -11.08
CA ALA A 99 3.52 -24.62 -10.64
C ALA A 99 2.50 -25.69 -11.01
N ARG A 100 1.19 -25.39 -10.87
CA ARG A 100 0.11 -26.29 -11.28
C ARG A 100 0.18 -26.60 -12.78
N VAL A 101 0.28 -25.58 -13.62
CA VAL A 101 0.33 -25.75 -15.08
C VAL A 101 1.59 -26.50 -15.52
N GLN A 102 2.74 -26.19 -14.91
CA GLN A 102 4.00 -26.89 -15.15
C GLN A 102 3.90 -28.36 -14.75
N HIS A 103 3.30 -28.65 -13.59
CA HIS A 103 3.06 -30.01 -13.13
C HIS A 103 2.14 -30.78 -14.11
N ASP A 104 1.04 -30.17 -14.53
CA ASP A 104 0.08 -30.76 -15.49
C ASP A 104 0.72 -31.02 -16.86
N LYS A 105 1.77 -30.28 -17.22
CA LYS A 105 2.58 -30.48 -18.43
C LYS A 105 3.80 -31.39 -18.24
N GLY A 106 3.96 -32.02 -17.07
CA GLY A 106 5.06 -32.94 -16.78
C GLY A 106 6.40 -32.26 -16.48
N GLN A 107 6.42 -30.94 -16.26
CA GLN A 107 7.62 -30.16 -15.93
C GLN A 107 7.85 -30.16 -14.41
N ALA A 108 8.11 -31.32 -13.83
CA ALA A 108 8.18 -31.50 -12.37
C ALA A 108 9.25 -30.62 -11.69
N ASP A 109 10.40 -30.43 -12.32
CA ASP A 109 11.48 -29.60 -11.76
C ASP A 109 11.13 -28.11 -11.77
N ALA A 110 10.50 -27.64 -12.87
CA ALA A 110 10.00 -26.28 -12.95
C ALA A 110 8.88 -26.04 -11.94
N ALA A 111 7.96 -26.99 -11.79
CA ALA A 111 6.86 -26.91 -10.84
C ALA A 111 7.36 -26.79 -9.39
N ARG A 112 8.40 -27.57 -9.03
CA ARG A 112 9.06 -27.46 -7.72
C ARG A 112 9.72 -26.11 -7.52
N ALA A 113 10.42 -25.59 -8.53
CA ALA A 113 11.03 -24.28 -8.45
C ALA A 113 9.98 -23.18 -8.25
N SER A 114 8.87 -23.23 -8.99
CA SER A 114 7.75 -22.29 -8.84
C SER A 114 7.09 -22.41 -7.45
N LEU A 115 6.89 -23.64 -6.94
CA LEU A 115 6.35 -23.89 -5.59
C LEU A 115 7.26 -23.41 -4.47
N ALA A 116 8.58 -23.59 -4.61
CA ALA A 116 9.55 -23.16 -3.60
C ALA A 116 9.50 -21.65 -3.35
N TRP A 117 9.00 -20.88 -4.32
CA TRP A 117 8.80 -19.44 -4.21
C TRP A 117 7.41 -19.02 -3.75
N ALA A 118 6.44 -19.94 -3.74
CA ALA A 118 5.11 -19.68 -3.22
C ALA A 118 5.03 -19.86 -1.68
N ALA A 119 6.00 -20.56 -1.09
CA ALA A 119 6.14 -20.79 0.35
C ALA A 119 6.93 -19.66 1.04
#